data_AF-A0A349R0B5-F1
#
_entry.id   AF-A0A349R0B5-F1
#
_cell.length_a   1.000
_cell.length_b   1.000
_cell.length_c   1.000
_cell.angle_alpha   90.00
_cell.angle_beta   90.00
_cell.angle_gamma   90.00
#
_symmetry.space_group_name_H-M   'P 1'
#
loop_
_entity.id
_entity.type
_entity.pdbx_description
1 polymer ?
#
loop_
_entity_poly.entity_id
_entity_poly.type
_entity_poly.pdbx_seq_one_letter_code
_entity_poly.pdbx_strand_id
1 'polypeptide(L)'
;MIQRIQTVYLLIAGLVIFGLFLFPYVNYSDLVGLGKNVKVTGVYSVAAGQPVHEGGFGYILQTVATVLLGGLPLFTIFKFKQRKVQLLLIWVEVVAIILFAVWLYSSASTHLATVNQFLGAG
;
A
#
# COMPACT_ATOMS: atom_id res chain seq x y z
N MET A 1 -5.19 -18.96 25.43
CA MET A 1 -4.43 -17.68 25.45
C MET A 1 -3.94 -17.20 24.07
N ILE A 2 -4.10 -17.99 22.99
CA ILE A 2 -3.71 -17.58 21.62
C ILE A 2 -4.46 -16.36 21.06
N GLN A 3 -5.68 -16.11 21.56
CA GLN A 3 -6.56 -15.05 21.09
C GLN A 3 -6.12 -13.64 21.51
N ARG A 4 -5.38 -13.50 22.62
CA ARG A 4 -4.83 -12.20 23.06
C ARG A 4 -3.66 -11.75 22.18
N ILE A 5 -2.87 -12.70 21.69
CA ILE A 5 -1.73 -12.43 20.80
C ILE A 5 -2.22 -12.15 19.38
N GLN A 6 -3.22 -12.90 18.88
CA GLN A 6 -3.79 -12.72 17.54
C GLN A 6 -4.35 -11.31 17.30
N THR A 7 -5.00 -10.71 18.30
CA THR A 7 -5.57 -9.36 18.18
C THR A 7 -4.49 -8.28 18.06
N VAL A 8 -3.34 -8.45 18.73
CA VAL A 8 -2.18 -7.58 18.58
C VAL A 8 -1.58 -7.69 17.18
N TYR A 9 -1.43 -8.92 16.64
CA TYR A 9 -0.94 -9.11 15.28
C TYR A 9 -1.86 -8.48 14.22
N LEU A 10 -3.18 -8.63 14.36
CA LEU A 10 -4.14 -7.99 13.46
C LEU A 10 -4.09 -6.46 13.56
N LEU A 11 -3.94 -5.91 14.77
CA LEU A 11 -3.78 -4.47 14.96
C LEU A 11 -2.52 -3.95 14.25
N ILE A 12 -1.39 -4.64 14.43
CA ILE A 12 -0.13 -4.28 13.78
C ILE A 12 -0.24 -4.42 12.26
N ALA A 13 -0.88 -5.46 11.74
CA ALA A 13 -1.11 -5.63 10.31
C ALA A 13 -1.87 -4.44 9.71
N GLY A 14 -2.97 -4.02 10.35
CA GLY A 14 -3.71 -2.83 9.92
C GLY A 14 -2.85 -1.56 9.95
N LEU A 15 -2.08 -1.35 11.03
CA LEU A 15 -1.17 -0.20 11.14
C LEU A 15 -0.09 -0.18 10.06
N VAL A 16 0.48 -1.35 9.71
CA VAL A 16 1.49 -1.46 8.66
C VAL A 16 0.90 -1.11 7.29
N ILE A 17 -0.30 -1.62 6.97
CA ILE A 17 -1.00 -1.27 5.72
C ILE A 17 -1.34 0.22 5.68
N PHE A 18 -1.83 0.80 6.77
CA PHE A 18 -2.05 2.25 6.86
C PHE A 18 -0.75 3.07 6.77
N GLY A 19 0.40 2.48 7.13
CA GLY A 19 1.71 3.06 6.92
C GLY A 19 2.00 3.43 5.46
N LEU A 20 1.38 2.77 4.49
CA LEU A 20 1.51 3.10 3.06
C LEU A 20 0.96 4.49 2.68
N PHE A 21 0.14 5.12 3.56
CA PHE A 21 -0.24 6.52 3.39
C PHE A 21 0.88 7.49 3.74
N LEU A 22 1.74 7.10 4.69
CA LEU A 22 2.83 7.94 5.17
C LEU A 22 4.09 7.74 4.32
N PHE A 23 4.46 6.47 4.10
CA PHE A 23 5.71 6.09 3.46
C PHE A 23 5.53 5.85 1.95
N PRO A 24 6.43 6.40 1.10
CA PRO A 24 6.47 6.03 -0.31
C PRO A 24 6.94 4.59 -0.48
N TYR A 25 6.28 3.86 -1.39
CA TYR A 25 6.63 2.48 -1.68
C TYR A 25 7.67 2.36 -2.82
N VAL A 26 7.83 3.41 -3.63
CA VAL A 26 8.92 3.55 -4.61
C VAL A 26 9.48 4.96 -4.56
N ASN A 27 10.82 5.06 -4.57
CA ASN A 27 11.56 6.30 -4.71
C ASN A 27 12.47 6.18 -5.93
N TYR A 28 12.49 7.18 -6.79
CA TYR A 28 13.35 7.19 -7.98
C TYR A 28 13.83 8.60 -8.29
N SER A 29 14.97 8.75 -8.96
CA SER A 29 15.46 10.04 -9.45
C SER A 29 15.12 10.20 -10.92
N ASP A 30 14.47 11.30 -11.29
CA ASP A 30 14.18 11.63 -12.70
C ASP A 30 15.47 11.89 -13.50
N LEU A 31 15.41 12.04 -14.83
CA LEU A 31 16.57 12.29 -15.70
C LEU A 31 17.36 13.55 -15.30
N VAL A 32 16.74 14.49 -14.59
CA VAL A 32 17.35 15.73 -14.08
C VAL A 32 17.98 15.54 -12.68
N GLY A 33 17.96 14.32 -12.13
CA GLY A 33 18.48 14.00 -10.80
C GLY A 33 17.58 14.40 -9.64
N LEU A 34 16.36 14.88 -9.92
CA LEU A 34 15.38 15.26 -8.90
C LEU A 34 14.65 14.02 -8.37
N GLY A 35 14.65 13.84 -7.05
CA GLY A 35 13.98 12.73 -6.39
C GLY A 35 12.46 12.84 -6.48
N LYS A 36 11.81 11.78 -6.96
CA LYS A 36 10.36 11.58 -7.00
C LYS A 36 9.96 10.43 -6.09
N ASN A 37 8.80 10.58 -5.44
CA ASN A 37 8.28 9.63 -4.47
C ASN A 37 6.91 9.14 -4.95
N VAL A 38 6.74 7.82 -5.10
CA VAL A 38 5.45 7.21 -5.43
C VAL A 38 4.79 6.73 -4.14
N LYS A 39 3.62 7.29 -3.84
CA LYS A 39 2.77 6.90 -2.73
C LYS A 39 1.45 6.34 -3.27
N VAL A 40 0.73 5.64 -2.41
CA VAL A 40 -0.63 5.15 -2.72
C VAL A 40 -1.58 6.29 -3.10
N THR A 41 -1.31 7.52 -2.64
CA THR A 41 -2.10 8.72 -2.92
C THR A 41 -1.66 9.46 -4.20
N GLY A 42 -0.59 9.03 -4.86
CA GLY A 42 -0.06 9.68 -6.06
C GLY A 42 1.45 9.83 -6.07
N VAL A 43 1.96 10.41 -7.14
CA VAL A 43 3.39 10.73 -7.29
C VAL A 43 3.63 12.15 -6.80
N TYR A 44 4.62 12.30 -5.93
CA TYR A 44 5.09 13.59 -5.43
C TYR A 44 6.43 13.88 -6.09
N SER A 45 6.50 14.98 -6.83
CA SER A 45 7.70 15.45 -7.50
C SER A 45 7.96 16.92 -7.18
N VAL A 46 9.17 17.39 -7.50
CA VAL A 46 9.50 18.82 -7.48
C VAL A 46 9.77 19.23 -8.92
N ALA A 47 8.94 20.11 -9.48
CA ALA A 47 9.13 20.67 -10.80
C ALA A 47 9.31 22.19 -10.66
N ALA A 48 10.38 22.73 -11.25
CA ALA A 48 10.69 24.16 -11.19
C ALA A 48 10.71 24.77 -9.77
N GLY A 49 11.14 23.99 -8.76
CA GLY A 49 11.20 24.43 -7.35
C GLY A 49 9.87 24.43 -6.60
N GLN A 50 8.78 23.94 -7.21
CA GLN A 50 7.47 23.79 -6.57
C GLN A 50 7.13 22.30 -6.37
N PRO A 51 6.49 21.94 -5.24
CA PRO A 51 5.98 20.59 -5.05
C PRO A 51 4.79 20.35 -5.99
N VAL A 52 4.89 19.35 -6.84
CA VAL A 52 3.84 18.93 -7.76
C VAL A 52 3.31 17.57 -7.32
N HIS A 53 2.00 17.47 -7.18
CA HIS A 53 1.30 16.23 -6.90
C HIS A 53 0.59 15.77 -8.18
N GLU A 54 1.09 14.67 -8.74
CA GLU A 54 0.44 13.99 -9.85
C GLU A 54 -0.50 12.91 -9.29
N GLY A 55 -1.77 13.29 -9.17
CA GLY A 55 -2.88 12.39 -8.83
C GLY A 55 -3.60 11.91 -10.08
N GLY A 56 -3.98 10.64 -10.10
CA GLY A 56 -4.73 10.02 -11.20
C GLY A 56 -5.74 9.01 -10.68
N PHE A 57 -6.70 8.59 -11.52
CA PHE A 57 -7.78 7.68 -11.12
C PHE A 57 -7.26 6.35 -10.53
N GLY A 58 -6.13 5.84 -11.03
CA GLY A 58 -5.47 4.64 -10.48
C GLY A 58 -5.05 4.78 -9.02
N TYR A 59 -4.56 5.95 -8.61
CA TYR A 59 -4.14 6.23 -7.23
C TYR A 59 -5.33 6.40 -6.27
N ILE A 60 -6.47 6.89 -6.77
CA ILE A 60 -7.72 6.91 -5.99
C ILE A 60 -8.14 5.48 -5.66
N LEU A 61 -8.10 4.56 -6.63
CA LEU A 61 -8.43 3.16 -6.40
C LEU A 61 -7.45 2.48 -5.43
N GLN A 62 -6.14 2.78 -5.54
CA GLN A 62 -5.14 2.28 -4.58
C GLN A 62 -5.37 2.82 -3.16
N THR A 63 -5.77 4.08 -3.04
CA THR A 63 -6.13 4.69 -1.75
C THR A 63 -7.32 3.97 -1.12
N VAL A 64 -8.40 3.76 -1.88
CA VAL A 64 -9.58 3.03 -1.40
C VAL A 64 -9.21 1.59 -1.02
N ALA A 65 -8.42 0.89 -1.85
CA ALA A 65 -7.96 -0.46 -1.56
C ALA A 65 -7.12 -0.52 -0.27
N THR A 66 -6.25 0.46 -0.04
CA THR A 66 -5.44 0.55 1.19
C THR A 66 -6.30 0.77 2.42
N VAL A 67 -7.35 1.60 2.34
CA VAL A 67 -8.31 1.78 3.45
C VAL A 67 -9.04 0.48 3.75
N LEU A 68 -9.51 -0.22 2.72
CA LEU A 68 -10.23 -1.48 2.88
C LEU A 68 -9.32 -2.57 3.47
N LEU A 69 -8.10 -2.72 2.94
CA LEU A 69 -7.13 -3.70 3.42
C LEU A 69 -6.59 -3.38 4.81
N GLY A 70 -6.40 -2.11 5.16
CA GLY A 70 -6.00 -1.70 6.52
C GLY A 70 -7.14 -1.83 7.53
N GLY A 71 -8.40 -1.66 7.09
CA GLY A 71 -9.60 -1.81 7.92
C GLY A 71 -10.03 -3.26 8.14
N LEU A 72 -9.75 -4.15 7.20
CA LEU A 72 -10.11 -5.58 7.27
C LEU A 72 -9.53 -6.31 8.50
N PRO A 73 -8.24 -6.15 8.88
CA PRO A 73 -7.70 -6.78 10.08
C PRO A 73 -8.34 -6.21 11.34
N LEU A 74 -8.62 -4.90 11.36
CA LEU A 74 -9.32 -4.25 12.49
C LEU A 74 -10.74 -4.78 12.63
N PHE A 75 -11.45 -4.96 11.52
CA PHE A 75 -12.78 -5.59 11.52
C PHE A 75 -12.72 -7.04 12.00
N THR A 76 -11.68 -7.77 11.61
CA THR A 76 -11.45 -9.17 11.98
C THR A 76 -11.23 -9.34 13.49
N ILE A 77 -10.70 -8.32 14.19
CA ILE A 77 -10.59 -8.32 15.67
C ILE A 77 -11.97 -8.46 16.33
N PHE A 78 -13.00 -7.79 15.81
CA PHE A 78 -14.36 -7.84 16.39
C PHE A 78 -15.07 -9.18 16.15
N LYS A 79 -14.62 -9.99 15.18
CA LYS A 79 -15.18 -11.32 14.88
C LYS A 79 -14.64 -12.45 15.78
N PHE A 80 -14.07 -12.10 16.93
CA PHE A 80 -13.43 -13.01 17.89
C PHE A 80 -14.29 -14.20 18.37
N LYS A 81 -15.63 -14.08 18.33
CA LYS A 81 -16.54 -15.17 18.73
C LYS A 81 -16.64 -16.29 17.67
N GLN A 82 -16.37 -16.00 16.39
CA GLN A 82 -16.55 -16.93 15.28
C GLN A 82 -15.21 -17.37 14.69
N ARG A 83 -14.53 -18.31 15.35
CA ARG A 83 -13.18 -18.78 14.96
C ARG A 83 -13.05 -19.21 13.49
N LYS A 84 -14.04 -19.91 12.94
CA LYS A 84 -14.00 -20.36 11.53
C LYS A 84 -13.99 -19.18 10.55
N VAL A 85 -14.83 -18.17 10.82
CA VAL A 85 -14.90 -16.94 10.02
C VAL A 85 -13.62 -16.13 10.18
N GLN A 86 -13.08 -16.03 11.40
CA GLN A 86 -11.85 -15.30 11.67
C GLN A 86 -10.64 -15.88 10.91
N LEU A 87 -10.51 -17.21 10.85
CA LEU A 87 -9.45 -17.86 10.07
C LEU A 87 -9.62 -17.64 8.57
N LEU A 88 -10.86 -17.72 8.06
CA LEU A 88 -11.13 -17.46 6.64
C LEU A 88 -10.80 -16.02 6.27
N LEU A 89 -11.21 -15.04 7.09
CA LEU A 89 -10.91 -13.63 6.87
C LEU A 89 -9.41 -13.36 6.84
N ILE A 90 -8.63 -13.97 7.72
CA ILE A 90 -7.16 -13.85 7.72
C ILE A 90 -6.57 -14.41 6.42
N TRP A 91 -7.01 -15.57 5.96
CA TRP A 91 -6.52 -16.13 4.70
C TRP A 91 -6.88 -15.25 3.50
N VAL A 92 -8.11 -14.73 3.46
CA VAL A 92 -8.54 -13.77 2.44
C VAL A 92 -7.69 -12.51 2.48
N GLU A 93 -7.40 -11.99 3.68
CA GLU A 93 -6.57 -10.80 3.87
C GLU A 93 -5.15 -11.00 3.33
N VAL A 94 -4.52 -12.14 3.65
CA VAL A 94 -3.17 -12.48 3.17
C VAL A 94 -3.14 -12.52 1.64
N VAL A 95 -4.11 -13.20 1.01
CA VAL A 95 -4.20 -13.26 -0.46
C VAL A 95 -4.43 -11.87 -1.04
N ALA A 96 -5.30 -11.06 -0.43
CA ALA A 96 -5.60 -9.73 -0.91
C ALA A 96 -4.40 -8.77 -0.78
N ILE A 97 -3.60 -8.88 0.28
CA ILE A 97 -2.34 -8.13 0.45
C ILE A 97 -1.33 -8.50 -0.64
N ILE A 98 -1.20 -9.80 -0.97
CA ILE A 98 -0.30 -10.25 -2.04
C ILE A 98 -0.73 -9.67 -3.40
N LEU A 99 -2.03 -9.77 -3.72
CA LEU A 99 -2.57 -9.19 -4.95
C LEU A 99 -2.38 -7.67 -5.00
N PHE A 100 -2.56 -7.00 -3.87
CA PHE A 100 -2.33 -5.57 -3.74
C PHE A 100 -0.86 -5.19 -3.97
N ALA A 101 0.08 -5.97 -3.43
CA ALA A 101 1.51 -5.77 -3.65
C ALA A 101 1.89 -5.93 -5.14
N VAL A 102 1.35 -6.95 -5.82
CA VAL A 102 1.53 -7.13 -7.27
C VAL A 102 0.96 -5.95 -8.05
N TRP A 103 -0.19 -5.43 -7.64
CA TRP A 103 -0.79 -4.26 -8.29
C TRP A 103 0.03 -2.99 -8.07
N LEU A 104 0.55 -2.73 -6.86
CA LEU A 104 1.46 -1.61 -6.60
C LEU A 104 2.72 -1.70 -7.46
N TYR A 105 3.30 -2.89 -7.59
CA TYR A 105 4.45 -3.14 -8.45
C TYR A 105 4.13 -2.84 -9.92
N SER A 106 3.02 -3.37 -10.43
CA SER A 106 2.59 -3.15 -11.82
C SER A 106 2.27 -1.67 -12.10
N SER A 107 1.69 -0.96 -11.15
CA SER A 107 1.42 0.47 -11.29
C SER A 107 2.72 1.26 -11.32
N ALA A 108 3.65 1.01 -10.39
CA ALA A 108 4.95 1.67 -10.39
C ALA A 108 5.77 1.36 -11.64
N SER A 109 5.78 0.11 -12.11
CA SER A 109 6.51 -0.26 -13.33
C SER A 109 5.94 0.44 -14.57
N THR A 110 4.61 0.56 -14.67
CA THR A 110 3.95 1.30 -15.75
C THR A 110 4.33 2.78 -15.71
N HIS A 111 4.31 3.40 -14.52
CA HIS A 111 4.73 4.79 -14.35
C HIS A 111 6.22 4.99 -14.69
N LEU A 112 7.10 4.12 -14.23
CA LEU A 112 8.54 4.22 -14.55
C LEU A 112 8.82 3.98 -16.04
N ALA A 113 8.06 3.09 -16.69
CA ALA A 113 8.17 2.88 -18.14
C ALA A 113 7.83 4.16 -18.93
N THR A 114 6.90 5.00 -18.45
CA THR A 114 6.61 6.30 -19.10
C THR A 114 7.78 7.29 -19.03
N VAL A 115 8.67 7.15 -18.04
CA VAL A 115 9.90 7.94 -17.90
C VAL A 115 11.16 7.19 -18.34
N ASN A 116 11.02 6.10 -19.11
CA ASN A 116 12.13 5.25 -19.58
C ASN A 116 13.03 4.72 -18.45
N GLN A 117 12.45 4.50 -17.27
CA GLN A 117 13.13 3.90 -16.12
C GLN A 117 12.56 2.52 -15.81
N PHE A 118 13.40 1.67 -15.21
CA PHE A 118 13.01 0.33 -14.79
C PHE A 118 13.09 0.24 -13.28
N LEU A 119 12.24 -0.61 -12.70
CA LEU A 119 12.38 -0.99 -11.29
C LEU A 119 13.70 -1.75 -11.12
N GLY A 120 14.70 -1.06 -10.58
CA GLY A 120 15.98 -1.65 -10.17
C GLY A 120 16.09 -1.60 -8.65
N ALA A 121 16.58 -2.67 -8.06
CA ALA A 121 17.14 -2.58 -6.71
C ALA A 121 18.47 -1.83 -6.84
N GLY A 122 18.56 -0.66 -6.19
CA GLY A 122 19.82 0.10 -6.08
C GLY A 122 20.85 -0.62 -5.21
#